data_AF-A0A8C1LC57-F1
#
_entry.id   AF-A0A8C1LC57-F1
#
_cell.length_a   1.000
_cell.length_b   1.000
_cell.length_c   1.000
_cell.angle_alpha   90.00
_cell.angle_beta   90.00
_cell.angle_gamma   90.00
#
_symmetry.space_group_name_H-M   'P 1'
#
loop_
_entity.id
_entity.type
_entity.pdbx_description
1 polymer ?
#
loop_
_entity_poly.entity_id
_entity_poly.type
_entity_poly.pdbx_seq_one_letter_code
_entity_poly.pdbx_strand_id
1 'polypeptide(L)' 'IVRENSPTEYYDILRVSPSATPAQIKSAYYKQSFIHHPDRNRDRSEDAARNIYSAYLLLMFIYNSNN' A
#
# COMPACT_ATOMS: atom_id res chain seq x y z
N ILE A 1 -19.81 -10.85 -1.94
CA ILE A 1 -19.74 -9.42 -1.58
C ILE A 1 -18.31 -8.98 -1.84
N VAL A 2 -18.04 -8.34 -2.98
CA VAL A 2 -16.70 -7.82 -3.28
C VAL A 2 -16.52 -6.60 -2.40
N ARG A 3 -15.60 -6.65 -1.43
CA ARG A 3 -15.32 -5.51 -0.57
C ARG A 3 -14.55 -4.50 -1.42
N GLU A 4 -15.24 -3.46 -1.88
CA GLU A 4 -14.58 -2.29 -2.45
C GLU A 4 -13.79 -1.62 -1.32
N ASN A 5 -12.47 -1.83 -1.30
CA ASN A 5 -11.63 -1.15 -0.34
C ASN A 5 -11.67 0.34 -0.67
N SER A 6 -12.07 1.17 0.28
CA SER A 6 -12.12 2.62 0.09
C SER A 6 -10.69 3.15 -0.12
N PRO A 7 -10.49 4.25 -0.88
CA PRO A 7 -9.17 4.85 -1.08
C PRO A 7 -8.40 5.05 0.22
N THR A 8 -9.13 5.39 1.29
CA THR A 8 -8.67 5.52 2.69
C THR A 8 -7.99 4.27 3.23
N GLU A 9 -8.51 3.08 2.95
CA GLU A 9 -7.94 1.81 3.43
C GLU A 9 -6.55 1.55 2.83
N TYR A 10 -6.28 2.03 1.62
CA TYR A 10 -4.95 1.92 1.01
C TYR A 10 -3.91 2.85 1.64
N TYR A 11 -4.33 4.02 2.11
CA TYR A 11 -3.47 4.90 2.93
C TYR A 11 -3.12 4.22 4.26
N ASP A 12 -4.08 3.53 4.88
CA ASP A 12 -3.85 2.74 6.10
C ASP A 12 -2.91 1.54 5.88
N ILE A 13 -3.06 0.82 4.76
CA ILE A 13 -2.16 -0.31 4.39
C ILE A 13 -0.71 0.16 4.29
N LEU A 14 -0.47 1.29 3.63
CA LEU A 14 0.87 1.87 3.52
C LEU A 14 1.27 2.69 4.75
N ARG A 15 0.35 2.94 5.68
CA ARG A 15 0.53 3.82 6.85
C ARG A 15 1.06 5.20 6.49
N VAL A 16 0.42 5.81 5.50
CA VAL A 16 0.73 7.16 5.01
C VAL A 16 -0.50 8.06 5.14
N SER A 17 -0.27 9.37 5.20
CA SER A 17 -1.36 10.35 5.19
C SER A 17 -2.01 10.45 3.80
N PRO A 18 -3.30 10.83 3.69
CA PRO A 18 -3.92 11.19 2.41
C PRO A 18 -3.20 12.30 1.63
N SER A 19 -2.42 13.14 2.32
CA SER A 19 -1.60 14.19 1.72
C SER A 19 -0.16 13.75 1.44
N ALA A 20 0.12 12.44 1.46
CA ALA A 20 1.47 11.94 1.24
C ALA A 20 1.94 12.20 -0.20
N THR A 21 3.18 12.64 -0.32
CA THR A 21 3.86 12.84 -1.59
C THR A 21 4.26 11.50 -2.23
N PRO A 22 4.54 11.45 -3.55
CA PRO A 22 5.00 10.23 -4.22
C PRO A 22 6.25 9.61 -3.58
N ALA A 23 7.16 10.45 -3.08
CA ALA A 23 8.36 10.01 -2.38
C ALA A 23 8.03 9.31 -1.05
N GLN A 24 7.03 9.82 -0.31
CA GLN A 24 6.56 9.22 0.94
C GLN A 24 5.81 7.91 0.68
N ILE A 25 4.94 7.86 -0.33
CA ILE A 25 4.22 6.65 -0.76
C ILE A 25 5.23 5.55 -1.15
N LYS A 26 6.24 5.89 -1.95
CA LYS A 26 7.28 4.94 -2.37
C LYS A 26 8.12 4.43 -1.20
N SER A 27 8.51 5.32 -0.28
CA SER A 27 9.27 4.94 0.91
C SER A 27 8.47 4.02 1.83
N ALA A 28 7.17 4.29 2.00
CA ALA A 28 6.27 3.48 2.80
C ALA A 28 6.05 2.08 2.19
N TYR A 29 5.91 1.99 0.87
CA TYR A 29 5.85 0.72 0.14
C TYR A 29 7.06 -0.17 0.47
N TYR A 30 8.28 0.34 0.31
CA TYR A 30 9.49 -0.45 0.62
C TYR A 30 9.53 -0.90 2.08
N LYS A 31 9.13 -0.02 3.01
CA LYS A 31 9.08 -0.34 4.43
C LYS A 31 8.06 -1.46 4.72
N GLN A 32 6.85 -1.38 4.17
CA GLN A 32 5.83 -2.41 4.36
C GLN A 32 6.22 -3.73 3.70
N SER A 33 6.78 -3.71 2.49
CA SER A 33 7.29 -4.92 1.82
C SER A 33 8.39 -5.61 2.61
N PHE A 34 9.27 -4.84 3.27
CA PHE A 34 10.30 -5.40 4.13
C PHE A 34 9.73 -6.01 5.42
N ILE A 35 8.75 -5.35 6.04
CA ILE A 35 8.08 -5.84 7.26
C ILE A 35 7.31 -7.12 6.97
N HIS A 36 6.60 -7.18 5.83
CA HIS A 36 5.76 -8.30 5.42
C HIS A 36 6.47 -9.29 4.51
N HIS A 37 7.80 -9.26 4.46
CA HIS A 37 8.56 -10.15 3.58
C HIS A 37 8.26 -11.62 3.90
N PRO A 38 7.96 -12.46 2.90
CA PRO A 38 7.54 -13.85 3.10
C PRO A 38 8.61 -14.70 3.80
N ASP A 39 9.88 -14.32 3.68
CA ASP A 39 10.99 -14.98 4.37
C ASP A 39 10.90 -14.88 5.91
N ARG A 40 10.39 -13.75 6.42
CA ARG A 40 10.30 -13.48 7.88
C ARG A 40 8.90 -13.70 8.44
N ASN A 41 7.87 -13.75 7.59
CA ASN A 41 6.50 -14.03 7.98
C ASN A 41 5.90 -15.12 7.08
N ARG A 42 6.39 -16.36 7.21
CA ARG A 42 5.89 -17.52 6.44
C ARG A 42 4.38 -17.78 6.64
N ASP A 43 3.81 -17.33 7.75
CA ASP A 43 2.37 -17.40 8.07
C ASP A 43 1.55 -16.23 7.53
N ARG A 44 2.17 -15.08 7.22
CA ARG A 44 1.43 -13.92 6.68
C ARG A 44 1.42 -13.99 5.15
N SER A 45 0.41 -14.73 4.70
CA SER A 45 -0.23 -14.80 3.38
C SER A 45 0.25 -13.83 2.30
N GLU A 46 0.50 -14.38 1.09
CA GLU A 46 0.64 -13.67 -0.19
C GLU A 46 -0.32 -12.48 -0.37
N ASP A 47 -1.49 -12.56 0.25
CA ASP A 47 -2.50 -11.50 0.28
C ASP A 47 -1.94 -10.16 0.81
N ALA A 48 -1.07 -10.17 1.82
CA ALA A 48 -0.47 -8.94 2.36
C ALA A 48 0.45 -8.26 1.36
N ALA A 49 1.30 -9.01 0.67
CA ALA A 49 2.20 -8.48 -0.36
C ALA A 49 1.39 -7.91 -1.54
N ARG A 50 0.33 -8.61 -1.94
CA ARG A 50 -0.59 -8.16 -2.99
C ARG A 50 -1.29 -6.85 -2.59
N ASN A 51 -1.80 -6.75 -1.38
CA ASN A 51 -2.48 -5.56 -0.88
C ASN A 51 -1.53 -4.35 -0.78
N ILE A 52 -0.28 -4.56 -0.32
CA ILE A 52 0.74 -3.51 -0.27
C ILE A 52 1.07 -2.98 -1.68
N TYR A 53 1.21 -3.87 -2.67
CA TYR A 53 1.47 -3.48 -4.05
C TYR A 53 0.28 -2.76 -4.68
N SER A 54 -0.93 -3.28 -4.51
CA SER A 54 -2.17 -2.64 -4.98
C SER A 54 -2.36 -1.24 -4.38
N ALA A 55 -2.09 -1.08 -3.07
CA ALA A 55 -2.12 0.21 -2.40
C ALA A 55 -1.16 1.21 -3.05
N TYR A 56 0.09 0.79 -3.28
CA TYR A 56 1.11 1.64 -3.91
C TYR A 56 0.68 2.13 -5.29
N LEU A 57 0.21 1.23 -6.15
CA LEU A 57 -0.21 1.59 -7.50
C LEU A 57 -1.41 2.54 -7.50
N LEU A 58 -2.43 2.26 -6.68
CA LEU A 58 -3.64 3.08 -6.63
C LEU A 58 -3.35 4.48 -6.10
N LEU A 59 -2.58 4.61 -5.02
CA LEU A 59 -2.22 5.92 -4.47
C LEU A 59 -1.38 6.74 -5.46
N MET A 60 -0.46 6.08 -6.16
CA MET A 60 0.32 6.74 -7.21
C MET A 60 -0.58 7.19 -8.37
N PHE A 61 -1.53 6.37 -8.80
CA PHE A 61 -2.49 6.72 -9.84
C PHE A 61 -3.36 7.93 -9.42
N ILE A 62 -3.92 7.90 -8.21
CA ILE A 62 -4.74 9.00 -7.67
C ILE A 62 -3.93 10.29 -7.64
N TYR A 63 -2.68 10.27 -7.16
CA TYR A 63 -1.83 11.46 -7.12
C TYR A 63 -1.63 12.08 -8.52
N ASN A 64 -1.33 11.24 -9.52
CA ASN A 64 -1.10 11.71 -10.89
C ASN A 64 -2.40 12.17 -11.58
N SER A 65 -3.56 11.67 -11.16
CA SER A 65 -4.85 12.12 -11.72
C SER A 65 -5.36 13.43 -11.11
N ASN A 66 -4.81 13.86 -9.97
CA ASN A 66 -5.21 15.08 -9.26
C ASN A 66 -4.19 16.23 -9.40
N ASN A 67 -3.09 16.01 -10.13
CA ASN A 67 -2.14 17.05 -10.56
C ASN A 67 -2.29 17.29 -12.05
#